data_AF-A0A6J3LNK9-F1
#
_entry.id   AF-A0A6J3LNK9-F1
#
_cell.length_a   1.000
_cell.length_b   1.000
_cell.length_c   1.000
_cell.angle_alpha   90.00
_cell.angle_beta   90.00
_cell.angle_gamma   90.00
#
_symmetry.space_group_name_H-M   'P 1'
#
loop_
_entity.id
_entity.type
_entity.pdbx_description
1 polymer ?
#
loop_
_entity_poly.entity_id
_entity_poly.type
_entity_poly.pdbx_seq_one_letter_code
_entity_poly.pdbx_strand_id
1 'polypeptide(L)'
;MCFYRRADHGTSPAGYHLRLEGAEIGVGTSMKYLGLTLDSHWTFSDHFEHLAPPAEATANALGRLLPRPGGLDVGVRRLYADVVRSKLLYGAPIWAEDLMTIRRKLLVIRRLHRAVAIRVVRGFRTISAAAVAVLAGFPPSELQALRCRKIYHHTRGVSGGVGPAGADVRVRAQRALLDRWRTSLDTRAGAPGIRVLGTVLPNWDVWLDGGGLPLTYRVTRRCSPDTAASITRSMNDVVLEQTAI
;
A
#
# COMPACT_ATOMS: atom_id res chain seq x y z
N MET A 1 -15.11 -28.13 -6.00
CA MET A 1 -14.61 -27.05 -5.11
C MET A 1 -15.57 -26.97 -3.94
N CYS A 2 -15.31 -27.73 -2.88
CA CYS A 2 -16.24 -27.91 -1.76
C CYS A 2 -15.79 -27.04 -0.58
N PHE A 3 -16.32 -25.83 -0.49
CA PHE A 3 -16.42 -25.10 0.77
C PHE A 3 -17.89 -24.74 0.97
N TYR A 4 -18.41 -25.12 2.14
CA TYR A 4 -19.80 -25.37 2.43
C TYR A 4 -20.66 -24.09 2.57
N ARG A 5 -21.97 -24.34 2.59
CA ARG A 5 -23.10 -23.42 2.82
C ARG A 5 -22.83 -22.47 4.01
N ARG A 6 -23.26 -21.22 3.89
CA ARG A 6 -23.06 -20.09 4.83
C ARG A 6 -23.53 -20.31 6.29
N ALA A 7 -24.12 -21.47 6.60
CA ALA A 7 -24.79 -21.76 7.86
C ALA A 7 -23.84 -22.32 8.94
N ASP A 8 -22.69 -22.88 8.59
CA ASP A 8 -21.87 -23.70 9.51
C ASP A 8 -20.56 -23.02 9.96
N HIS A 9 -20.48 -21.69 9.88
CA HIS A 9 -19.23 -20.98 10.18
C HIS A 9 -18.99 -20.82 11.70
N GLY A 10 -17.85 -21.32 12.19
CA GLY A 10 -17.34 -21.06 13.55
C GLY A 10 -17.11 -22.32 14.40
N THR A 11 -17.78 -23.42 14.09
CA THR A 11 -17.58 -24.71 14.75
C THR A 11 -16.52 -25.49 13.97
N SER A 12 -15.47 -25.97 14.64
CA SER A 12 -14.55 -26.94 14.01
C SER A 12 -15.40 -28.12 13.53
N PRO A 13 -15.40 -28.47 12.23
CA PRO A 13 -16.11 -29.63 11.75
C PRO A 13 -15.33 -30.87 12.23
N ALA A 14 -15.57 -31.26 13.47
CA ALA A 14 -14.94 -32.41 14.11
C ALA A 14 -15.23 -33.66 13.26
N GLY A 15 -14.18 -34.23 12.66
CA GLY A 15 -14.27 -35.47 11.89
C GLY A 15 -14.18 -35.35 10.36
N TYR A 16 -13.97 -34.16 9.79
CA TYR A 16 -13.71 -34.04 8.35
C TYR A 16 -12.22 -34.12 8.05
N HIS A 17 -11.84 -35.13 7.25
CA HIS A 17 -10.48 -35.35 6.78
C HIS A 17 -10.47 -35.26 5.24
N LEU A 18 -9.69 -34.34 4.68
CA LEU A 18 -9.45 -34.26 3.24
C LEU A 18 -8.35 -35.25 2.88
N ARG A 19 -8.69 -36.29 2.14
CA ARG A 19 -7.71 -37.25 1.61
C ARG A 19 -7.21 -36.76 0.24
N LEU A 20 -5.95 -36.36 0.17
CA LEU A 20 -5.26 -35.97 -1.07
C LEU A 20 -4.04 -36.87 -1.22
N GLU A 21 -4.02 -37.69 -2.28
CA GLU A 21 -2.93 -38.63 -2.60
C GLU A 21 -2.44 -39.48 -1.41
N GLY A 22 -3.36 -39.94 -0.56
CA GLY A 22 -3.05 -40.79 0.60
C GLY A 22 -2.70 -40.04 1.89
N ALA A 23 -2.52 -38.71 1.85
CA ALA A 23 -2.38 -37.87 3.03
C ALA A 23 -3.74 -37.41 3.56
N GLU A 24 -3.99 -37.60 4.85
CA GLU A 24 -5.15 -37.07 5.56
C GLU A 24 -4.85 -35.66 6.09
N ILE A 25 -5.56 -34.67 5.54
CA ILE A 25 -5.50 -33.28 5.98
C ILE A 25 -6.72 -33.02 6.86
N GLY A 26 -6.50 -32.85 8.17
CA GLY A 26 -7.56 -32.48 9.11
C GLY A 26 -8.14 -31.10 8.77
N VAL A 27 -9.46 -30.99 8.66
CA VAL A 27 -10.14 -29.73 8.36
C VAL A 27 -10.25 -28.90 9.64
N GLY A 28 -9.31 -27.98 9.82
CA GLY A 28 -9.32 -26.98 10.90
C GLY A 28 -10.25 -25.79 10.61
N THR A 29 -10.40 -24.90 11.59
CA THR A 29 -11.10 -23.60 11.43
C THR A 29 -10.34 -22.63 10.52
N SER A 30 -9.05 -22.87 10.27
CA SER A 30 -8.23 -22.18 9.28
C SER A 30 -7.40 -23.16 8.46
N MET A 31 -7.14 -22.81 7.19
CA MET A 31 -6.36 -23.60 6.23
C MET A 31 -5.34 -22.72 5.53
N LYS A 32 -4.10 -23.19 5.42
CA LYS A 32 -3.06 -22.51 4.63
C LYS A 32 -3.15 -22.95 3.16
N TYR A 33 -3.31 -21.99 2.25
CA TYR A 33 -3.34 -22.24 0.81
C TYR A 33 -2.54 -21.18 0.07
N LEU A 34 -1.54 -21.60 -0.71
CA LEU A 34 -0.64 -20.72 -1.47
C LEU A 34 -0.06 -19.57 -0.62
N GLY A 35 0.28 -19.83 0.65
CA GLY A 35 0.81 -18.80 1.55
C GLY A 35 -0.23 -17.84 2.15
N LEU A 36 -1.52 -18.02 1.83
CA LEU A 36 -2.64 -17.33 2.48
C LEU A 36 -3.23 -18.22 3.58
N THR A 37 -3.67 -17.60 4.67
CA THR A 37 -4.40 -18.31 5.74
C THR A 37 -5.88 -18.02 5.56
N LEU A 38 -6.62 -19.00 5.07
CA LEU A 38 -8.06 -18.92 4.87
C LEU A 38 -8.74 -19.33 6.16
N ASP A 39 -9.54 -18.46 6.75
CA ASP A 39 -10.44 -18.78 7.84
C ASP A 39 -11.78 -19.32 7.31
N SER A 40 -12.49 -20.09 8.11
CA SER A 40 -13.81 -20.65 7.77
C SER A 40 -14.84 -19.60 7.35
N HIS A 41 -14.71 -18.36 7.85
CA HIS A 41 -15.56 -17.23 7.53
C HIS A 41 -15.07 -16.39 6.34
N TRP A 42 -13.96 -16.75 5.69
CA TRP A 42 -13.33 -15.97 4.61
C TRP A 42 -13.06 -14.50 4.97
N THR A 43 -12.91 -14.17 6.25
CA THR A 43 -12.61 -12.80 6.67
C THR A 43 -11.13 -12.48 6.54
N PHE A 44 -10.24 -13.48 6.47
CA PHE A 44 -8.78 -13.33 6.45
C PHE A 44 -8.21 -12.68 7.73
N SER A 45 -8.89 -12.78 8.87
CA SER A 45 -8.39 -12.20 10.15
C SER A 45 -7.02 -12.76 10.51
N ASP A 46 -6.94 -14.09 10.61
CA ASP A 46 -5.73 -14.82 10.96
C ASP A 46 -4.62 -14.54 9.95
N HIS A 47 -4.96 -14.37 8.67
CA HIS A 47 -3.99 -14.03 7.65
C HIS A 47 -3.24 -12.73 7.96
N PHE A 48 -3.93 -11.65 8.32
CA PHE A 48 -3.27 -10.37 8.63
C PHE A 48 -2.47 -10.41 9.92
N GLU A 49 -2.94 -11.18 10.92
CA GLU A 49 -2.19 -11.38 12.16
C GLU A 49 -0.87 -12.13 11.90
N HIS A 50 -0.86 -13.07 10.96
CA HIS A 50 0.35 -13.79 10.56
C HIS A 50 1.19 -13.06 9.50
N LEU A 51 0.60 -12.16 8.69
CA LEU A 51 1.29 -11.46 7.60
C LEU A 51 1.97 -10.17 8.06
N ALA A 52 1.37 -9.44 9.00
CA ALA A 52 1.90 -8.15 9.44
C ALA A 52 3.28 -8.26 10.15
N PRO A 53 3.50 -9.17 11.13
CA PRO A 53 4.79 -9.25 11.82
C PRO A 53 5.96 -9.62 10.91
N PRO A 54 5.86 -10.62 10.01
CA PRO A 54 6.93 -10.90 9.05
C PRO A 54 7.16 -9.76 8.05
N ALA A 55 6.11 -9.04 7.64
CA ALA A 55 6.26 -7.88 6.76
C ALA A 55 6.98 -6.73 7.47
N GLU A 56 6.64 -6.47 8.73
CA GLU A 56 7.33 -5.51 9.60
C GLU A 56 8.79 -5.90 9.84
N ALA A 57 9.06 -7.18 10.13
CA ALA A 57 10.41 -7.69 10.31
C ALA A 57 11.28 -7.47 9.06
N THR A 58 10.77 -7.80 7.87
CA THR A 58 11.46 -7.53 6.60
C THR A 58 11.67 -6.04 6.40
N ALA A 59 10.65 -5.20 6.65
CA ALA A 59 10.76 -3.76 6.56
C ALA A 59 11.79 -3.18 7.55
N ASN A 60 11.92 -3.77 8.75
CA ASN A 60 12.90 -3.36 9.76
C ASN A 60 14.31 -3.77 9.35
N ALA A 61 14.48 -5.01 8.88
CA ALA A 61 15.78 -5.53 8.45
C ALA A 61 16.33 -4.73 7.27
N LEU A 62 15.52 -4.54 6.21
CA LEU A 62 15.91 -3.71 5.06
C LEU A 62 16.04 -2.23 5.45
N GLY A 63 15.22 -1.78 6.41
CA GLY A 63 15.32 -0.44 7.00
C GLY A 63 16.67 -0.13 7.64
N ARG A 64 17.39 -1.15 8.14
CA ARG A 64 18.75 -0.99 8.70
C ARG A 64 19.82 -0.84 7.62
N LEU A 65 19.58 -1.36 6.41
CA LEU A 65 20.50 -1.25 5.27
C LEU A 65 20.40 0.10 4.58
N LEU A 66 19.30 0.84 4.80
CA LEU A 66 19.12 2.18 4.27
C LEU A 66 20.03 3.17 5.02
N PRO A 67 20.95 3.88 4.32
CA PRO A 67 21.81 4.86 4.95
C PRO A 67 20.98 5.94 5.68
N ARG A 68 21.47 6.46 6.81
CA ARG A 68 21.03 7.75 7.37
C ARG A 68 21.67 8.90 6.56
N PRO A 69 21.22 10.17 6.64
CA PRO A 69 21.34 11.13 5.54
C PRO A 69 22.79 11.38 5.11
N GLY A 70 23.05 11.20 3.81
CA GLY A 70 24.37 11.34 3.19
C GLY A 70 24.37 10.69 1.81
N GLY A 71 23.95 11.47 0.80
CA GLY A 71 24.20 11.28 -0.63
C GLY A 71 24.25 9.87 -1.20
N LEU A 72 23.10 9.39 -1.66
CA LEU A 72 22.79 8.44 -2.75
C LEU A 72 21.40 7.87 -2.44
N ASP A 73 20.77 7.24 -3.43
CA ASP A 73 19.77 6.19 -3.22
C ASP A 73 18.25 6.49 -3.36
N VAL A 74 17.79 7.00 -4.51
CA VAL A 74 16.35 6.88 -4.89
C VAL A 74 16.02 5.43 -5.27
N GLY A 75 16.97 4.70 -5.87
CA GLY A 75 16.80 3.35 -6.38
C GLY A 75 16.57 2.27 -5.31
N VAL A 76 17.43 2.15 -4.29
CA VAL A 76 17.27 1.15 -3.21
C VAL A 76 16.10 1.52 -2.30
N ARG A 77 15.74 2.81 -2.14
CA ARG A 77 14.48 3.19 -1.49
C ARG A 77 13.25 2.74 -2.26
N ARG A 78 13.27 2.87 -3.60
CA ARG A 78 12.22 2.35 -4.46
C ARG A 78 12.15 0.82 -4.36
N LEU A 79 13.30 0.15 -4.43
CA LEU A 79 13.40 -1.30 -4.25
C LEU A 79 12.85 -1.73 -2.88
N TYR A 80 13.22 -1.04 -1.80
CA TYR A 80 12.71 -1.28 -0.45
C TYR A 80 11.18 -1.17 -0.40
N ALA A 81 10.63 -0.08 -0.95
CA ALA A 81 9.19 0.14 -1.02
C ALA A 81 8.50 -0.95 -1.84
N ASP A 82 9.08 -1.32 -2.98
CA ASP A 82 8.54 -2.31 -3.91
C ASP A 82 8.58 -3.73 -3.33
N VAL A 83 9.64 -4.12 -2.62
CA VAL A 83 9.74 -5.42 -1.92
C VAL A 83 8.68 -5.52 -0.82
N VAL A 84 8.58 -4.51 0.05
CA VAL A 84 7.59 -4.54 1.14
C VAL A 84 6.16 -4.49 0.60
N ARG A 85 5.92 -3.69 -0.44
CA ARG A 85 4.63 -3.61 -1.14
C ARG A 85 4.26 -4.95 -1.78
N SER A 86 5.20 -5.62 -2.43
CA SER A 86 4.96 -6.92 -3.08
C SER A 86 4.57 -7.97 -2.05
N LYS A 87 5.24 -8.00 -0.90
CA LYS A 87 4.90 -8.87 0.22
C LYS A 87 3.52 -8.54 0.80
N LEU A 88 3.22 -7.26 0.98
CA LEU A 88 1.96 -6.80 1.56
C LEU A 88 0.76 -6.99 0.63
N LEU A 89 0.94 -6.87 -0.68
CA LEU A 89 -0.11 -7.02 -1.68
C LEU A 89 -0.21 -8.44 -2.24
N TYR A 90 0.56 -9.38 -1.69
CA TYR A 90 0.42 -10.77 -2.05
C TYR A 90 -0.98 -11.28 -1.71
N GLY A 91 -1.66 -11.89 -2.68
CA GLY A 91 -3.05 -12.32 -2.52
C GLY A 91 -4.08 -11.19 -2.44
N ALA A 92 -3.68 -9.92 -2.65
CA ALA A 92 -4.58 -8.76 -2.58
C ALA A 92 -5.92 -8.92 -3.30
N PRO A 93 -6.00 -9.50 -4.51
CA PRO A 93 -7.28 -9.71 -5.18
C PRO A 93 -8.31 -10.48 -4.37
N ILE A 94 -7.84 -11.39 -3.51
CA ILE A 94 -8.66 -12.31 -2.74
C ILE A 94 -9.20 -11.59 -1.49
N TRP A 95 -8.34 -10.92 -0.73
CA TRP A 95 -8.72 -10.31 0.57
C TRP A 95 -9.08 -8.81 0.50
N ALA A 96 -8.96 -8.14 -0.65
CA ALA A 96 -9.14 -6.68 -0.74
C ALA A 96 -10.54 -6.17 -0.35
N GLU A 97 -11.60 -6.97 -0.56
CA GLU A 97 -12.96 -6.60 -0.13
C GLU A 97 -13.13 -6.75 1.38
N ASP A 98 -12.70 -7.89 1.93
CA ASP A 98 -12.80 -8.17 3.38
C ASP A 98 -11.93 -7.23 4.22
N LEU A 99 -10.83 -6.73 3.65
CA LEU A 99 -10.05 -5.69 4.28
C LEU A 99 -10.86 -4.41 4.55
N MET A 100 -11.76 -4.06 3.63
CA MET A 100 -12.57 -2.84 3.74
C MET A 100 -13.74 -2.98 4.70
N THR A 101 -14.18 -4.21 4.99
CA THR A 101 -15.29 -4.46 5.92
C THR A 101 -14.85 -4.37 7.38
N ILE A 102 -13.60 -4.72 7.70
CA ILE A 102 -13.11 -4.80 9.09
C ILE A 102 -12.09 -3.71 9.40
N ARG A 103 -12.53 -2.69 10.15
CA ARG A 103 -11.74 -1.51 10.52
C ARG A 103 -10.40 -1.83 11.21
N ARG A 104 -10.35 -2.87 12.05
CA ARG A 104 -9.11 -3.29 12.75
C ARG A 104 -8.01 -3.71 11.76
N LYS A 105 -8.36 -4.48 10.73
CA LYS A 105 -7.42 -4.95 9.69
C LYS A 105 -6.89 -3.80 8.86
N LEU A 106 -7.79 -2.92 8.45
CA LEU A 106 -7.46 -1.70 7.74
C LEU A 106 -6.47 -0.83 8.54
N LEU A 107 -6.64 -0.73 9.86
CA LEU A 107 -5.73 0.03 10.72
C LEU A 107 -4.33 -0.59 10.79
N VAL A 108 -4.22 -1.92 10.88
CA VAL A 108 -2.93 -2.64 10.87
C VAL A 108 -2.17 -2.35 9.57
N ILE A 109 -2.83 -2.50 8.42
CA ILE A 109 -2.21 -2.24 7.12
C ILE A 109 -1.81 -0.78 6.96
N ARG A 110 -2.65 0.17 7.41
CA ARG A 110 -2.32 1.60 7.39
C ARG A 110 -1.13 1.95 8.26
N ARG A 111 -0.99 1.31 9.43
CA ARG A 111 0.17 1.50 10.32
C ARG A 111 1.46 1.01 9.65
N LEU A 112 1.44 -0.19 9.08
CA LEU A 112 2.56 -0.74 8.32
C LEU A 112 2.92 0.14 7.11
N HIS A 113 1.92 0.55 6.33
CA HIS A 113 2.10 1.45 5.19
C HIS A 113 2.78 2.76 5.61
N ARG A 114 2.28 3.40 6.68
CA ARG A 114 2.87 4.64 7.22
C ARG A 114 4.31 4.41 7.68
N ALA A 115 4.60 3.32 8.37
CA ALA A 115 5.96 3.01 8.85
C ALA A 115 6.95 2.85 7.69
N VAL A 116 6.54 2.18 6.61
CA VAL A 116 7.33 2.02 5.39
C VAL A 116 7.53 3.38 4.72
N ALA A 117 6.46 4.15 4.54
CA ALA A 117 6.51 5.44 3.87
C ALA A 117 7.38 6.46 4.63
N ILE A 118 7.36 6.44 5.97
CA ILE A 118 8.24 7.28 6.81
C ILE A 118 9.71 6.99 6.50
N ARG A 119 10.08 5.71 6.34
CA ARG A 119 11.45 5.29 6.04
C ARG A 119 11.89 5.69 4.64
N VAL A 120 11.01 5.54 3.65
CA VAL A 120 11.26 5.98 2.27
C VAL A 120 11.52 7.50 2.22
N VAL A 121 10.70 8.26 2.94
CA VAL A 121 10.81 9.73 3.01
C VAL A 121 11.95 10.19 3.92
N ARG A 122 12.50 9.33 4.78
CA ARG A 122 13.34 9.71 5.94
C ARG A 122 12.66 10.79 6.79
N GLY A 123 11.34 10.66 6.95
CA GLY A 123 10.51 11.61 7.66
C GLY A 123 10.48 11.35 9.18
N PHE A 124 9.94 12.31 9.92
CA PHE A 124 9.69 12.14 11.35
C PHE A 124 8.45 11.28 11.60
N ARG A 125 8.43 10.58 12.75
CA ARG A 125 7.27 9.79 13.19
C ARG A 125 6.00 10.63 13.43
N THR A 126 6.15 11.94 13.57
CA THR A 126 5.06 12.91 13.80
C THR A 126 4.32 13.28 12.52
N ILE A 127 4.89 13.04 11.33
CA ILE A 127 4.25 13.37 10.07
C ILE A 127 2.99 12.50 9.89
N SER A 128 1.87 13.12 9.51
CA SER A 128 0.59 12.42 9.35
C SER A 128 0.65 11.37 8.24
N ALA A 129 -0.17 10.32 8.35
CA ALA A 129 -0.18 9.22 7.38
C ALA A 129 -0.44 9.70 5.94
N ALA A 130 -1.34 10.67 5.77
CA ALA A 130 -1.65 11.27 4.49
C ALA A 130 -0.46 12.03 3.90
N ALA A 131 0.16 12.91 4.70
CA ALA A 131 1.31 13.69 4.25
C ALA A 131 2.52 12.81 3.91
N VAL A 132 2.81 11.77 4.70
CA VAL A 132 3.91 10.84 4.38
C VAL A 132 3.62 10.06 3.09
N ALA A 133 2.40 9.56 2.88
CA ALA A 133 2.06 8.83 1.66
C ALA A 133 2.24 9.70 0.40
N VAL A 134 1.84 10.97 0.50
CA VAL A 134 2.08 11.97 -0.56
C VAL A 134 3.59 12.20 -0.73
N LEU A 135 4.35 12.46 0.33
CA LEU A 135 5.80 12.66 0.19
C LEU A 135 6.53 11.42 -0.37
N ALA A 136 6.05 10.22 -0.05
CA ALA A 136 6.65 8.96 -0.48
C ALA A 136 6.34 8.60 -1.94
N GLY A 137 5.36 9.27 -2.59
CA GLY A 137 5.03 8.99 -3.98
C GLY A 137 4.23 7.72 -4.21
N PHE A 138 3.60 7.13 -3.17
CA PHE A 138 2.76 5.95 -3.39
C PHE A 138 1.48 5.91 -2.52
N PRO A 139 0.32 5.53 -3.11
CA PRO A 139 -0.98 5.53 -2.43
C PRO A 139 -1.06 4.56 -1.25
N PRO A 140 -2.00 4.77 -0.30
CA PRO A 140 -2.31 3.82 0.77
C PRO A 140 -2.52 2.39 0.26
N SER A 141 -2.00 1.40 1.00
CA SER A 141 -1.99 -0.01 0.58
C SER A 141 -3.39 -0.57 0.34
N GLU A 142 -4.41 -0.09 1.05
CA GLU A 142 -5.79 -0.53 0.83
C GLU A 142 -6.33 -0.13 -0.56
N LEU A 143 -5.90 1.02 -1.09
CA LEU A 143 -6.27 1.44 -2.44
C LEU A 143 -5.53 0.60 -3.47
N GLN A 144 -4.24 0.32 -3.22
CA GLN A 144 -3.45 -0.53 -4.09
C GLN A 144 -4.01 -1.96 -4.18
N ALA A 145 -4.51 -2.49 -3.06
CA ALA A 145 -5.15 -3.82 -3.03
C ALA A 145 -6.40 -3.87 -3.92
N LEU A 146 -7.24 -2.82 -3.88
CA LEU A 146 -8.39 -2.71 -4.77
C LEU A 146 -8.00 -2.61 -6.24
N ARG A 147 -6.91 -1.90 -6.58
CA ARG A 147 -6.37 -1.89 -7.95
C ARG A 147 -5.96 -3.30 -8.38
N CYS A 148 -5.22 -4.02 -7.55
CA CYS A 148 -4.81 -5.41 -7.82
C CYS A 148 -6.03 -6.32 -8.04
N ARG A 149 -7.08 -6.17 -7.22
CA ARG A 149 -8.35 -6.90 -7.40
C ARG A 149 -9.03 -6.59 -8.74
N LYS A 150 -9.12 -5.32 -9.12
CA LYS A 150 -9.73 -4.90 -10.39
C LYS A 150 -9.00 -5.51 -11.60
N ILE A 151 -7.66 -5.48 -11.58
CA ILE A 151 -6.83 -6.09 -12.62
C ILE A 151 -7.07 -7.60 -12.66
N TYR A 152 -7.04 -8.27 -11.50
CA TYR A 152 -7.21 -9.71 -11.39
C TYR A 152 -8.55 -10.20 -11.94
N HIS A 153 -9.66 -9.58 -11.54
CA HIS A 153 -11.00 -9.96 -12.02
C HIS A 153 -11.16 -9.76 -13.52
N HIS A 154 -10.57 -8.69 -14.05
CA HIS A 154 -10.57 -8.47 -15.49
C HIS A 154 -9.76 -9.56 -16.22
N THR A 155 -8.54 -9.86 -15.77
CA THR A 155 -7.70 -10.89 -16.40
C THR A 155 -8.30 -12.29 -16.27
N ARG A 156 -9.03 -12.57 -15.18
CA ARG A 156 -9.71 -13.85 -14.98
C ARG A 156 -10.93 -14.03 -15.90
N GLY A 157 -11.65 -12.94 -16.18
CA GLY A 157 -12.76 -12.93 -17.15
C GLY A 157 -12.29 -12.99 -18.61
N VAL A 158 -11.07 -12.54 -18.91
CA VAL A 158 -10.44 -12.59 -20.24
C VAL A 158 -9.50 -13.79 -20.31
N SER A 159 -10.04 -15.00 -20.15
CA SER A 159 -9.29 -16.23 -20.44
C SER A 159 -9.20 -16.39 -21.97
N GLY A 160 -8.23 -15.73 -22.60
CA GLY A 160 -8.06 -15.79 -24.07
C GLY A 160 -6.96 -14.94 -24.70
N GLY A 161 -6.18 -14.15 -23.96
CA GLY A 161 -4.99 -13.49 -24.50
C GLY A 161 -4.58 -12.21 -23.77
N VAL A 162 -3.28 -12.04 -23.52
CA VAL A 162 -2.70 -10.77 -23.06
C VAL A 162 -2.58 -9.84 -24.27
N GLY A 163 -3.73 -9.37 -24.77
CA GLY A 163 -3.78 -8.34 -25.80
C GLY A 163 -3.60 -6.92 -25.24
N PRO A 164 -3.56 -5.89 -26.09
CA PRO A 164 -3.50 -4.47 -25.68
C PRO A 164 -4.59 -4.09 -24.68
N ALA A 165 -5.75 -4.75 -24.74
CA ALA A 165 -6.84 -4.61 -23.78
C ALA A 165 -6.41 -4.79 -22.30
N GLY A 166 -5.45 -5.68 -22.02
CA GLY A 166 -4.94 -5.89 -20.66
C GLY A 166 -4.04 -4.74 -20.18
N ALA A 167 -3.30 -4.10 -21.09
CA ALA A 167 -2.53 -2.89 -20.77
C ALA A 167 -3.47 -1.72 -20.46
N ASP A 168 -4.54 -1.56 -21.24
CA ASP A 168 -5.56 -0.53 -21.01
C ASP A 168 -6.25 -0.68 -19.65
N VAL A 169 -6.46 -1.91 -19.19
CA VAL A 169 -7.05 -2.15 -17.86
C VAL A 169 -6.10 -1.77 -16.74
N ARG A 170 -4.80 -2.07 -16.88
CA ARG A 170 -3.80 -1.64 -15.90
C ARG A 170 -3.74 -0.12 -15.81
N VAL A 171 -3.71 0.58 -16.95
CA VAL A 171 -3.72 2.05 -17.01
C VAL A 171 -5.01 2.61 -16.40
N ARG A 172 -6.19 2.10 -16.79
CA ARG A 172 -7.48 2.54 -16.23
C ARG A 172 -7.60 2.28 -14.73
N ALA A 173 -7.12 1.13 -14.26
CA ALA A 173 -7.11 0.80 -12.83
C ALA A 173 -6.15 1.70 -12.04
N GLN A 174 -5.01 2.06 -12.63
CA GLN A 174 -4.06 3.00 -12.04
C GLN A 174 -4.62 4.43 -11.98
N ARG A 175 -5.31 4.92 -13.03
CA ARG A 175 -5.99 6.23 -12.99
C ARG A 175 -7.07 6.27 -11.91
N ALA A 176 -7.97 5.29 -11.90
CA ALA A 176 -9.02 5.20 -10.89
C ALA A 176 -8.50 5.11 -9.44
N LEU A 177 -7.33 4.47 -9.24
CA LEU A 177 -6.64 4.47 -7.95
C LEU A 177 -6.19 5.88 -7.55
N LEU A 178 -5.55 6.61 -8.47
CA LEU A 178 -5.03 7.95 -8.23
C LEU A 178 -6.17 8.95 -8.00
N ASP A 179 -7.25 8.87 -8.77
CA ASP A 179 -8.45 9.70 -8.59
C ASP A 179 -9.06 9.47 -7.21
N ARG A 180 -9.27 8.20 -6.84
CA ARG A 180 -9.81 7.84 -5.52
C ARG A 180 -8.88 8.28 -4.39
N TRP A 181 -7.57 8.22 -4.60
CA TRP A 181 -6.60 8.70 -3.64
C TRP A 181 -6.73 10.23 -3.48
N ARG A 182 -6.74 10.98 -4.58
CA ARG A 182 -6.95 12.43 -4.60
C ARG A 182 -8.23 12.84 -3.86
N THR A 183 -9.37 12.23 -4.19
CA THR A 183 -10.64 12.50 -3.50
C THR A 183 -10.54 12.24 -2.00
N SER A 184 -9.87 11.15 -1.59
CA SER A 184 -9.68 10.83 -0.16
C SER A 184 -8.79 11.83 0.58
N LEU A 185 -7.92 12.53 -0.15
CA LEU A 185 -7.07 13.59 0.39
C LEU A 185 -7.87 14.89 0.53
N ASP A 186 -8.73 15.20 -0.43
CA ASP A 186 -9.64 16.36 -0.37
C ASP A 186 -10.60 16.25 0.83
N THR A 187 -11.17 15.07 1.09
CA THR A 187 -12.03 14.86 2.27
C THR A 187 -11.28 14.97 3.60
N ARG A 188 -9.95 14.77 3.58
CA ARG A 188 -9.06 14.86 4.76
C ARG A 188 -8.33 16.19 4.84
N ALA A 189 -8.59 17.13 3.95
CA ALA A 189 -7.96 18.45 3.93
C ALA A 189 -8.27 19.29 5.20
N GLY A 190 -9.17 18.83 6.08
CA GLY A 190 -9.35 19.36 7.44
C GLY A 190 -8.48 18.73 8.54
N ALA A 191 -7.59 17.78 8.23
CA ALA A 191 -6.78 17.03 9.20
C ALA A 191 -5.29 17.47 9.23
N PRO A 192 -4.53 17.17 10.30
CA PRO A 192 -3.11 17.58 10.42
C PRO A 192 -2.27 17.11 9.22
N GLY A 193 -1.64 18.06 8.50
CA GLY A 193 -0.86 17.79 7.27
C GLY A 193 -1.21 18.68 6.06
N ILE A 194 -2.18 19.59 6.22
CA ILE A 194 -2.79 20.47 5.20
C ILE A 194 -1.77 21.18 4.29
N ARG A 195 -0.62 21.64 4.81
CA ARG A 195 0.31 22.47 4.02
C ARG A 195 0.98 21.71 2.88
N VAL A 196 1.42 20.47 3.11
CA VAL A 196 2.04 19.62 2.07
C VAL A 196 1.02 19.25 1.00
N LEU A 197 -0.21 18.97 1.45
CA LEU A 197 -1.34 18.65 0.57
C LEU A 197 -1.73 19.87 -0.29
N GLY A 198 -1.80 21.06 0.29
CA GLY A 198 -2.10 22.30 -0.42
C GLY A 198 -1.06 22.67 -1.49
N THR A 199 0.19 22.21 -1.36
CA THR A 199 1.23 22.43 -2.39
C THR A 199 1.24 21.36 -3.49
N VAL A 200 0.86 20.12 -3.18
CA VAL A 200 0.95 18.99 -4.12
C VAL A 200 -0.36 18.79 -4.90
N LEU A 201 -1.52 18.97 -4.26
CA LEU A 201 -2.83 18.76 -4.90
C LEU A 201 -3.09 19.65 -6.14
N PRO A 202 -2.64 20.92 -6.19
CA PRO A 202 -2.77 21.74 -7.40
C PRO A 202 -1.90 21.24 -8.57
N ASN A 203 -0.75 20.65 -8.29
CA ASN A 203 0.21 20.15 -9.29
C ASN A 203 0.27 18.61 -9.31
N TRP A 204 -0.86 17.96 -9.06
CA TRP A 204 -0.95 16.51 -8.83
C TRP A 204 -0.35 15.68 -9.99
N ASP A 205 -0.69 16.04 -11.22
CA ASP A 205 -0.27 15.30 -12.41
C ASP A 205 1.24 15.48 -12.67
N VAL A 206 1.73 16.72 -12.58
CA VAL A 206 3.17 17.04 -12.70
C VAL A 206 3.99 16.34 -11.60
N TRP A 207 3.45 16.28 -10.38
CA TRP A 207 4.08 15.60 -9.26
C TRP A 207 4.16 14.09 -9.45
N LEU A 208 3.11 13.47 -10.02
CA LEU A 208 3.09 12.04 -10.34
C LEU A 208 4.07 11.67 -11.45
N ASP A 209 4.13 12.49 -12.50
CA ASP A 209 4.98 12.27 -13.66
C ASP A 209 6.47 12.51 -13.34
N GLY A 210 6.77 13.43 -12.43
CA GLY A 210 8.12 13.73 -11.94
C GLY A 210 8.70 12.72 -10.92
N GLY A 211 7.95 11.67 -10.55
CA GLY A 211 8.40 10.67 -9.57
C GLY A 211 8.39 11.14 -8.12
N GLY A 212 7.65 12.22 -7.81
CA GLY A 212 7.54 12.81 -6.48
C GLY A 212 8.50 13.98 -6.23
N LEU A 213 8.41 14.59 -5.04
CA LEU A 213 9.33 15.66 -4.63
C LEU A 213 10.74 15.09 -4.44
N PRO A 214 11.81 15.82 -4.82
CA PRO A 214 13.17 15.50 -4.39
C PRO A 214 13.20 15.47 -2.86
N LEU A 215 13.25 14.26 -2.30
CA LEU A 215 13.27 14.00 -0.86
C LEU A 215 14.61 14.41 -0.25
N THR A 216 14.92 15.70 -0.29
CA THR A 216 16.05 16.30 0.40
C THR A 216 15.70 16.55 1.87
N TYR A 217 16.69 16.45 2.74
CA TYR A 217 16.57 16.71 4.19
C TYR A 217 15.93 18.09 4.51
N ARG A 218 16.09 19.06 3.60
CA ARG A 218 15.49 20.41 3.73
C ARG A 218 13.97 20.41 3.55
N VAL A 219 13.42 19.56 2.68
CA VAL A 219 11.96 19.44 2.45
C VAL A 219 11.28 18.76 3.64
N THR A 220 11.90 17.71 4.21
CA THR A 220 11.35 17.01 5.38
C THR A 220 11.46 17.81 6.68
N ARG A 221 12.49 18.65 6.86
CA ARG A 221 12.62 19.56 8.02
C ARG A 221 11.62 20.71 8.00
N ARG A 222 11.33 21.27 6.81
CA ARG A 222 10.33 22.34 6.61
C ARG A 222 8.87 21.89 6.82
N CYS A 223 8.60 20.58 6.85
CA CYS A 223 7.28 20.02 7.14
C CYS A 223 7.03 19.80 8.66
N SER A 224 7.98 20.18 9.53
CA SER A 224 7.80 20.25 10.99
C SER A 224 6.93 21.46 11.35
N PRO A 225 6.07 21.40 12.39
CA PRO A 225 5.04 22.42 12.67
C PRO A 225 5.54 23.87 12.93
N ASP A 226 6.84 24.13 13.09
CA ASP A 226 7.34 25.35 13.73
C ASP A 226 8.05 26.40 12.84
N THR A 227 7.94 26.42 11.51
CA THR A 227 8.57 27.55 10.75
C THR A 227 7.87 27.91 9.44
N ALA A 228 7.24 29.08 9.41
CA ALA A 228 6.17 29.43 8.47
C ALA A 228 6.54 30.30 7.23
N ALA A 229 7.79 30.74 7.02
CA ALA A 229 8.04 31.86 6.10
C ALA A 229 8.94 31.59 4.86
N SER A 230 9.42 30.36 4.62
CA SER A 230 10.47 30.11 3.59
C SER A 230 10.15 29.08 2.50
N ILE A 231 8.88 28.65 2.38
CA ILE A 231 8.45 27.59 1.44
C ILE A 231 8.25 28.12 0.01
N THR A 232 7.71 29.32 -0.16
CA THR A 232 7.39 29.90 -1.48
C THR A 232 8.62 30.24 -2.32
N ARG A 233 9.71 30.70 -1.71
CA ARG A 233 10.93 31.10 -2.45
C ARG A 233 11.68 29.89 -3.04
N SER A 234 11.72 28.78 -2.29
CA SER A 234 12.45 27.57 -2.69
C SER A 234 11.71 26.67 -3.69
N MET A 235 10.38 26.77 -3.80
CA MET A 235 9.60 26.07 -4.83
C MET A 235 9.80 26.71 -6.21
N ASN A 236 9.91 28.04 -6.28
CA ASN A 236 10.22 28.72 -7.54
C ASN A 236 11.65 28.44 -8.00
N ASP A 237 12.63 28.42 -7.08
CA ASP A 237 14.02 28.14 -7.46
C ASP A 237 14.21 26.71 -8.00
N VAL A 238 13.57 25.70 -7.40
CA VAL A 238 13.68 24.30 -7.84
C VAL A 238 12.89 24.04 -9.13
N VAL A 239 11.77 24.73 -9.36
CA VAL A 239 11.03 24.64 -10.62
C VAL A 239 11.78 25.34 -11.76
N LEU A 240 12.39 26.50 -11.49
CA LEU A 240 13.20 27.23 -12.48
C LEU A 240 14.47 26.49 -12.87
N GLU A 241 15.11 25.79 -11.93
CA GLU A 241 16.31 24.97 -12.19
C GLU A 241 16.00 23.71 -13.02
N GLN A 242 14.75 23.21 -12.99
CA GLN A 242 14.29 22.06 -13.79
C GLN A 242 13.75 22.43 -15.17
N THR A 243 13.40 23.69 -15.43
CA THR A 243 12.99 24.18 -16.76
C THR A 243 14.15 24.74 -17.59
N ALA A 244 15.37 24.73 -17.07
CA ALA A 244 16.56 25.31 -17.71
C ALA A 244 17.53 24.28 -18.33
N ILE A 245 17.08 23.05 -18.60
CA ILE A 245 17.81 22.05 -19.40
C ILE A 245 16.92 21.60 -20.55
#